data_AF-A0A316HVP1-F1
#
_entry.id   AF-A0A316HVP1-F1
#
_cell.length_a   1.000
_cell.length_b   1.000
_cell.length_c   1.000
_cell.angle_alpha   90.00
_cell.angle_beta   90.00
_cell.angle_gamma   90.00
#
_symmetry.space_group_name_H-M   'P 1'
#
loop_
_entity.id
_entity.type
_entity.pdbx_description
1 polymer ?
#
loop_
_entity_poly.entity_id
_entity_poly.type
_entity_poly.pdbx_seq_one_letter_code
_entity_poly.pdbx_strand_id
1 'polypeptide(L)'
;MLPQCADAIGWQLFGVAYSAINGIRPSLYDEMFSTEVKLSGMAIGTQVGFAIAGLAPSVVSAIGSGRDDWVGVAIFTAAVCVLSAAAIATGRETFRRPTAELGRPALGSRVPAPAQA
;
A
#
# COMPACT_ATOMS: atom_id res chain seq x y z
N MET A 1 34.99 -13.93 2.26
CA MET A 1 34.53 -13.57 0.89
C MET A 1 33.21 -14.23 0.47
N LEU A 2 32.89 -15.46 0.90
CA LEU A 2 31.55 -16.07 0.68
C LEU A 2 30.34 -15.40 1.41
N PRO A 3 30.45 -14.78 2.61
CA PRO A 3 29.26 -14.22 3.27
C PRO A 3 28.67 -13.00 2.54
N GLN A 4 29.50 -12.18 1.90
CA GLN A 4 29.05 -11.00 1.15
C GLN A 4 28.12 -11.31 -0.02
N CYS A 5 28.23 -12.49 -0.65
CA CYS A 5 27.34 -12.88 -1.75
C CYS A 5 25.94 -13.30 -1.26
N ALA A 6 25.85 -13.88 -0.05
CA ALA A 6 24.56 -14.23 0.55
C ALA A 6 23.79 -12.97 1.00
N ASP A 7 24.50 -12.01 1.59
CA ASP A 7 23.91 -10.73 2.01
C ASP A 7 23.47 -9.87 0.80
N ALA A 8 24.19 -9.99 -0.33
CA ALA A 8 23.87 -9.28 -1.57
C ALA A 8 22.50 -9.66 -2.15
N ILE A 9 22.15 -10.95 -2.10
CA ILE A 9 20.83 -11.43 -2.56
C ILE A 9 19.73 -10.81 -1.68
N GLY A 10 19.94 -10.76 -0.37
CA GLY A 10 19.00 -10.10 0.56
C GLY A 10 18.80 -8.63 0.24
N TRP A 11 19.89 -7.88 0.01
CA TRP A 11 19.81 -6.47 -0.36
C TRP A 11 19.10 -6.24 -1.70
N GLN A 12 19.37 -7.07 -2.70
CA GLN A 12 18.73 -6.97 -4.01
C GLN A 12 17.23 -7.26 -3.93
N LEU A 13 16.84 -8.32 -3.21
CA LEU A 13 15.42 -8.64 -2.99
C LEU A 13 14.71 -7.50 -2.27
N PHE A 14 15.32 -6.94 -1.24
CA PHE A 14 14.75 -5.81 -0.51
C PHE A 14 14.64 -4.57 -1.41
N GLY A 15 15.65 -4.28 -2.22
CA GLY A 15 15.66 -3.15 -3.15
C GLY A 15 14.60 -3.24 -4.25
N VAL A 16 14.36 -4.44 -4.81
CA VAL A 16 13.31 -4.68 -5.80
C VAL A 16 11.93 -4.53 -5.16
N ALA A 17 11.71 -5.15 -4.00
CA ALA A 17 10.45 -5.03 -3.27
C ALA A 17 10.15 -3.56 -2.89
N TYR A 18 11.16 -2.83 -2.42
CA TYR A 18 11.02 -1.42 -2.07
C TYR A 18 10.68 -0.56 -3.30
N SER A 19 11.35 -0.79 -4.43
CA SER A 19 11.06 -0.11 -5.69
C SER A 19 9.62 -0.34 -6.15
N ALA A 20 9.14 -1.59 -6.08
CA ALA A 20 7.78 -1.94 -6.44
C ALA A 20 6.75 -1.19 -5.58
N ILE A 21 6.96 -1.12 -4.25
CA ILE A 21 6.09 -0.37 -3.33
C ILE A 21 6.05 1.12 -3.71
N ASN A 22 7.18 1.70 -4.07
CA ASN A 22 7.24 3.12 -4.45
C ASN A 22 6.51 3.42 -5.76
N GLY A 23 6.46 2.48 -6.70
CA GLY A 23 5.68 2.61 -7.94
C GLY A 23 4.18 2.38 -7.73
N ILE A 24 3.81 1.38 -6.92
CA ILE A 24 2.41 0.99 -6.71
C ILE A 24 1.61 2.06 -5.97
N ARG A 25 2.15 2.64 -4.90
CA ARG A 25 1.43 3.62 -4.07
C ARG A 25 0.83 4.75 -4.93
N PRO A 26 1.62 5.54 -5.71
CA PRO A 26 1.06 6.65 -6.46
C PRO A 26 0.09 6.22 -7.57
N SER A 27 0.34 5.09 -8.25
CA SER A 27 -0.52 4.58 -9.33
C SER A 27 -1.86 4.08 -8.82
N LEU A 28 -1.89 3.31 -7.73
CA LEU A 28 -3.12 2.76 -7.17
C LEU A 28 -4.00 3.86 -6.56
N TYR A 29 -3.41 4.81 -5.83
CA TYR A 29 -4.17 5.94 -5.27
C TYR A 29 -4.68 6.92 -6.35
N ASP A 30 -4.04 6.99 -7.53
CA ASP A 30 -4.53 7.81 -8.65
C ASP A 30 -5.79 7.23 -9.29
N GLU A 31 -5.93 5.91 -9.25
CA GLU A 31 -7.02 5.19 -9.89
C GLU A 31 -8.21 4.94 -8.94
N MET A 32 -7.95 4.79 -7.64
CA MET A 32 -8.99 4.47 -6.64
C MET A 32 -9.71 5.69 -6.05
N PHE A 33 -9.15 6.90 -6.12
CA PHE A 33 -9.66 8.07 -5.39
C PHE A 33 -9.73 9.33 -6.26
N SER A 34 -10.79 10.12 -6.08
CA SER A 34 -10.90 11.46 -6.67
C SER A 34 -9.80 12.39 -6.15
N THR A 35 -9.42 13.41 -6.94
CA THR A 35 -8.36 14.37 -6.62
C THR A 35 -8.55 15.07 -5.27
N GLU A 36 -9.79 15.23 -4.80
CA GLU A 36 -10.08 15.86 -3.50
C GLU A 36 -9.72 14.98 -2.28
N VAL A 37 -9.73 13.65 -2.41
CA VAL A 37 -9.54 12.72 -1.27
C VAL A 37 -8.31 11.81 -1.40
N LYS A 38 -7.57 11.90 -2.51
CA LYS A 38 -6.39 11.07 -2.78
C LYS A 38 -5.30 11.20 -1.70
N LEU A 39 -4.97 12.44 -1.30
CA LEU A 39 -3.90 12.71 -0.34
C LEU A 39 -4.29 12.31 1.09
N SER A 40 -5.53 12.60 1.51
CA SER A 40 -6.02 12.23 2.84
C SER A 40 -6.21 10.72 2.97
N GLY A 41 -6.71 10.05 1.93
CA GLY A 41 -6.80 8.60 1.85
C GLY A 41 -5.43 7.91 1.94
N MET A 42 -4.43 8.40 1.21
CA MET A 42 -3.06 7.89 1.30
C MET A 42 -2.46 8.08 2.70
N ALA A 43 -2.65 9.25 3.32
CA ALA A 43 -2.15 9.54 4.66
C ALA A 43 -2.78 8.62 5.71
N ILE A 44 -4.12 8.50 5.71
CA ILE A 44 -4.84 7.62 6.64
C ILE A 44 -4.45 6.16 6.43
N GLY A 45 -4.41 5.69 5.19
CA GLY A 45 -4.03 4.31 4.86
C GLY A 45 -2.61 3.97 5.33
N THR A 46 -1.67 4.90 5.15
CA THR A 46 -0.29 4.73 5.62
C THR A 46 -0.21 4.69 7.14
N GLN A 47 -0.91 5.60 7.83
CA GLN A 47 -0.87 5.65 9.30
C GLN A 47 -1.55 4.44 9.95
N VAL A 48 -2.70 4.01 9.43
CA VAL A 48 -3.36 2.77 9.88
C VAL A 48 -2.47 1.57 9.60
N GLY A 49 -1.81 1.53 8.43
CA GLY A 49 -0.84 0.49 8.10
C GLY A 49 0.32 0.42 9.09
N PHE A 50 0.92 1.56 9.46
CA PHE A 50 1.98 1.59 10.46
C PHE A 50 1.51 1.21 11.87
N ALA A 51 0.29 1.60 12.25
CA ALA A 51 -0.29 1.19 13.52
C ALA A 51 -0.42 -0.33 13.62
N ILE A 52 -0.90 -0.99 12.56
CA ILE A 52 -1.01 -2.45 12.51
C ILE A 52 0.37 -3.11 12.44
N ALA A 53 1.29 -2.57 11.61
CA ALA A 53 2.64 -3.11 11.47
C ALA A 53 3.43 -3.09 12.79
N GLY A 54 3.21 -2.07 13.64
CA GLY A 54 3.82 -1.99 14.98
C GLY A 54 3.44 -3.16 15.90
N LEU A 55 2.33 -3.84 15.64
CA LEU A 55 1.87 -5.01 16.42
C LEU A 55 2.37 -6.34 15.85
N ALA A 56 2.99 -6.36 14.67
CA ALA A 56 3.47 -7.58 14.03
C ALA A 56 4.44 -8.41 14.91
N PRO A 57 5.42 -7.81 15.61
CA PRO A 57 6.31 -8.58 16.49
C PRO A 57 5.58 -9.27 17.65
N SER A 58 4.52 -8.65 18.18
CA SER A 58 3.70 -9.24 19.25
C SER A 58 2.93 -10.46 18.75
N VAL A 59 2.41 -10.42 17.51
CA VAL A 59 1.73 -11.56 16.88
C VAL A 59 2.71 -12.70 16.61
N VAL A 60 3.88 -12.38 16.06
CA VAL A 60 4.94 -13.37 15.81
C VAL A 60 5.43 -14.01 17.12
N SER A 61 5.63 -13.22 18.17
CA SER A 61 6.02 -13.70 19.51
C SER A 61 4.97 -14.61 20.13
N ALA A 62 3.68 -14.35 19.89
CA ALA A 62 2.60 -15.23 20.35
C ALA A 62 2.54 -16.57 19.58
N ILE A 63 3.05 -16.60 18.35
CA ILE A 63 3.05 -17.80 17.48
C ILE A 63 4.32 -18.64 17.66
N GLY A 64 5.47 -18.02 17.93
CA GLY A 64 6.76 -18.69 18.05
C GLY A 64 7.20 -18.90 19.50
N SER A 65 7.37 -20.16 19.90
CA SER A 65 7.84 -20.55 21.24
C SER A 65 9.36 -20.82 21.32
N GLY A 66 10.15 -20.41 20.33
CA GLY A 66 11.58 -20.73 20.26
C GLY A 66 12.48 -19.66 19.64
N ARG A 67 13.74 -19.64 20.07
CA ARG A 67 14.80 -18.68 19.69
C ARG A 67 15.20 -18.74 18.20
N ASP A 68 14.79 -19.79 17.48
CA ASP A 68 15.17 -20.10 16.09
C ASP A 68 13.97 -20.25 15.12
N ASP A 69 12.77 -19.83 15.50
CA ASP A 69 11.55 -19.96 14.67
C ASP A 69 11.46 -18.92 13.53
N TRP A 70 12.47 -18.88 12.65
CA TRP A 70 12.45 -18.05 11.43
C TRP A 70 11.30 -18.44 10.49
N VAL A 71 10.86 -19.70 10.55
CA VAL A 71 9.74 -20.23 9.77
C VAL A 71 8.42 -19.58 10.18
N GLY A 72 8.21 -19.33 11.48
CA GLY A 72 7.00 -18.64 11.97
C GLY A 72 6.91 -17.22 11.42
N VAL A 73 8.04 -16.51 11.38
CA VAL A 73 8.15 -15.18 10.76
C VAL A 73 7.84 -15.26 9.26
N ALA A 74 8.45 -16.22 8.55
CA ALA A 74 8.25 -16.39 7.11
C ALA A 74 6.78 -16.68 6.75
N ILE A 75 6.10 -17.56 7.49
CA ILE A 75 4.68 -17.88 7.28
C ILE A 75 3.80 -16.67 7.57
N PHE A 76 4.07 -15.94 8.65
CA PHE A 76 3.32 -14.71 8.97
C PHE A 76 3.47 -13.66 7.87
N THR A 77 4.69 -13.41 7.41
CA THR A 77 4.95 -12.49 6.30
C THR A 77 4.25 -12.94 5.01
N ALA A 78 4.29 -14.24 4.69
CA ALA A 78 3.59 -14.80 3.54
C ALA A 78 2.07 -14.59 3.64
N ALA A 79 1.46 -14.83 4.81
CA ALA A 79 0.04 -14.63 5.05
C ALA A 79 -0.38 -13.16 4.87
N VAL A 80 0.41 -12.21 5.40
CA VAL A 80 0.17 -10.77 5.21
C VAL A 80 0.29 -10.38 3.73
N CYS A 81 1.25 -10.96 3.00
CA CYS A 81 1.42 -10.71 1.57
C CYS A 81 0.20 -11.20 0.77
N VAL A 82 -0.30 -12.40 1.07
CA VAL A 82 -1.52 -12.95 0.46
C VAL A 82 -2.75 -12.10 0.79
N LEU A 83 -2.90 -11.67 2.04
CA LEU A 83 -3.99 -10.78 2.44
C LEU A 83 -3.95 -9.44 1.68
N SER A 84 -2.75 -8.88 1.50
CA SER A 84 -2.56 -7.64 0.75
C SER A 84 -2.88 -7.83 -0.74
N ALA A 85 -2.43 -8.93 -1.34
CA ALA A 85 -2.76 -9.30 -2.72
C ALA A 85 -4.27 -9.50 -2.90
N ALA A 86 -4.94 -10.15 -1.94
CA ALA A 86 -6.38 -10.32 -1.94
C ALA A 86 -7.11 -8.97 -1.81
N ALA A 87 -6.65 -8.08 -0.93
CA ALA A 87 -7.23 -6.74 -0.77
C ALA A 87 -7.15 -5.94 -2.09
N ILE A 88 -6.01 -5.98 -2.78
CA ILE A 88 -5.84 -5.35 -4.10
C ILE A 88 -6.73 -6.01 -5.15
N ALA A 89 -6.79 -7.35 -5.17
CA ALA A 89 -7.63 -8.09 -6.11
C ALA A 89 -9.14 -7.86 -5.89
N THR A 90 -9.57 -7.59 -4.65
CA THR A 90 -10.93 -7.17 -4.31
C THR A 90 -11.17 -5.67 -4.52
N GLY A 91 -10.12 -4.91 -4.82
CA GLY A 91 -10.20 -3.51 -5.21
C GLY A 91 -11.09 -3.37 -6.43
N ARG A 92 -12.19 -2.63 -6.27
CA ARG A 92 -13.22 -2.46 -7.30
C ARG A 92 -12.60 -1.79 -8.52
N GLU A 93 -12.52 -2.54 -9.62
CA GLU A 93 -11.86 -2.13 -10.86
C GLU A 93 -12.50 -0.84 -11.41
N THR A 94 -11.85 0.28 -11.12
CA THR A 94 -12.28 1.63 -11.51
C THR A 94 -11.59 2.07 -12.81
N PHE A 95 -10.94 1.14 -13.50
CA PHE A 95 -10.22 1.33 -14.77
C PHE A 95 -11.04 1.99 -15.89
N ARG A 96 -12.39 1.97 -15.83
CA ARG A 96 -13.27 2.58 -16.84
C ARG A 96 -13.83 3.96 -16.50
N ARG A 97 -13.51 4.54 -15.34
CA ARG A 97 -13.99 5.89 -14.96
C ARG A 97 -12.82 6.86 -15.09
N PRO A 98 -12.85 7.82 -16.04
CA PRO A 98 -11.84 8.88 -16.12
C PRO A 98 -11.70 9.57 -14.75
N THR A 99 -10.47 9.85 -14.31
CA THR A 99 -10.15 10.51 -13.04
C THR A 99 -10.92 11.84 -12.86
N ALA A 100 -11.31 12.47 -13.97
CA ALA A 100 -12.14 13.67 -14.02
C ALA A 100 -13.63 13.46 -13.65
N GLU A 101 -14.12 12.23 -13.58
CA GLU A 101 -15.54 11.89 -13.33
C GLU A 101 -15.78 11.20 -11.98
N LEU A 102 -14.73 10.81 -11.27
CA LEU A 102 -14.80 10.31 -9.89
C LEU A 102 -15.15 11.46 -8.93
N GLY A 103 -16.35 11.44 -8.36
CA GLY A 103 -16.81 12.42 -7.36
C GLY A 103 -17.69 13.55 -7.88
N ARG A 104 -17.96 13.64 -9.20
CA ARG A 104 -18.92 14.64 -9.72
C ARG A 104 -20.36 14.16 -9.53
N PRO A 105 -21.24 14.94 -8.89
CA PRO A 105 -22.67 14.78 -9.10
C PRO A 105 -22.95 14.94 -10.59
N ALA A 106 -23.71 14.03 -11.19
CA ALA A 106 -24.33 14.33 -12.48
C ALA A 106 -25.19 15.59 -12.26
N LEU A 107 -24.78 16.71 -12.87
CA LEU A 107 -25.24 18.09 -12.67
C LEU A 107 -24.67 18.89 -11.48
N GLY A 108 -23.96 19.97 -11.82
CA GLY A 108 -24.32 21.30 -11.30
C GLY A 108 -23.38 21.95 -10.29
N SER A 109 -22.25 22.51 -10.73
CA SER A 109 -21.78 23.81 -10.21
C SER A 109 -20.81 24.46 -11.18
N ARG A 110 -21.35 25.38 -11.99
CA ARG A 110 -20.53 26.42 -12.63
C ARG A 110 -19.87 27.20 -11.50
N VAL A 111 -18.55 27.11 -11.37
CA VAL A 111 -17.78 28.15 -10.68
C VAL A 111 -17.77 29.34 -11.64
N PRO A 112 -18.43 30.47 -11.32
CA PRO A 112 -18.32 31.66 -12.15
C PRO A 112 -16.88 32.15 -12.06
N ALA A 113 -16.27 32.42 -13.22
CA ALA A 113 -14.97 33.09 -13.28
C ALA A 113 -15.07 34.42 -12.51
N PRO A 114 -14.07 34.78 -11.69
CA PRO A 114 -14.04 36.11 -11.08
C PRO A 114 -13.99 37.13 -12.22
N ALA A 115 -15.09 37.88 -12.37
CA ALA A 115 -15.15 39.07 -13.18
C ALA A 115 -14.11 40.05 -12.64
N GLN A 116 -13.04 40.25 -13.39
CA GLN A 116 -12.07 41.30 -13.10
C GLN A 116 -12.75 42.63 -13.46
N ALA A 117 -12.97 43.44 -12.44
CA ALA A 117 -13.40 44.84 -12.52
C ALA A 117 -12.23 45.72 -12.08
#